data_AF-A0A7X5LN59-F1
#
_entry.id   AF-A0A7X5LN59-F1
#
_cell.length_a   1.000
_cell.length_b   1.000
_cell.length_c   1.000
_cell.angle_alpha   90.00
_cell.angle_beta   90.00
_cell.angle_gamma   90.00
#
_symmetry.space_group_name_H-M   'P 1'
#
loop_
_entity.id
_entity.type
_entity.pdbx_description
1 polymer ?
#
loop_
_entity_poly.entity_id
_entity_poly.type
_entity_poly.pdbx_seq_one_letter_code
_entity_poly.pdbx_strand_id
1 'polypeptide(L)'
;MIRIGSNESRIIEMAWEDRTPFEAIERLYGLKEKDVIRLMRRHLKQKTFKNWRARVSGRKTKHAHPRPAGVDRGYCPSQYKPNGASK
;
A
#
# COMPACT_ATOMS: atom_id res chain seq x y z
N MET A 1 27.71 12.74 -1.36
CA MET A 1 26.32 12.88 -1.84
C MET A 1 26.09 11.85 -2.94
N ILE A 2 25.20 10.88 -2.74
CA ILE A 2 24.82 9.94 -3.81
C ILE A 2 23.92 10.73 -4.76
N ARG A 3 24.35 10.92 -6.01
CA ARG A 3 23.57 11.60 -7.05
C ARG A 3 22.55 10.59 -7.56
N ILE A 4 21.28 10.76 -7.17
CA ILE A 4 20.18 9.88 -7.57
C ILE A 4 19.66 10.38 -8.93
N GLY A 5 19.42 9.47 -9.88
CA GLY A 5 18.83 9.83 -11.17
C GLY A 5 17.37 10.30 -11.02
N SER A 6 16.90 11.18 -11.91
CA SER A 6 15.55 11.80 -11.80
C SER A 6 14.42 10.77 -11.70
N ASN A 7 14.57 9.62 -12.37
CA ASN A 7 13.59 8.54 -12.34
C ASN A 7 13.66 7.73 -11.04
N GLU A 8 14.86 7.51 -10.50
CA GLU A 8 15.08 6.74 -9.26
C GLU A 8 14.55 7.50 -8.04
N SER A 9 14.77 8.81 -7.96
CA SER A 9 14.22 9.66 -6.91
C SER A 9 12.70 9.54 -6.85
N ARG A 10 12.04 9.56 -8.02
CA ARG A 10 10.58 9.43 -8.10
C ARG A 10 10.08 8.05 -7.68
N ILE A 11 10.80 6.99 -8.04
CA ILE A 11 10.48 5.63 -7.58
C ILE A 11 10.63 5.51 -6.06
N ILE A 12 11.65 6.13 -5.47
CA ILE A 12 11.87 6.14 -4.02
C ILE A 12 10.74 6.89 -3.31
N GLU A 13 10.32 8.06 -3.82
CA GLU A 13 9.17 8.81 -3.30
C GLU A 13 7.89 7.97 -3.32
N MET A 14 7.57 7.37 -4.47
CA MET A 14 6.40 6.50 -4.61
C MET A 14 6.46 5.28 -3.69
N ALA A 15 7.64 4.67 -3.51
CA ALA A 15 7.83 3.52 -2.64
C ALA A 15 7.77 3.88 -1.15
N TRP A 16 7.99 5.14 -0.78
CA TRP A 16 7.80 5.66 0.57
C TRP A 16 6.34 5.97 0.90
N GLU A 17 5.52 6.22 -0.12
CA GLU A 17 4.10 6.51 0.05
C GLU A 17 3.31 5.22 0.27
N ASP A 18 2.78 5.04 1.49
CA ASP A 18 2.06 3.81 1.88
C ASP A 18 0.80 3.53 1.04
N ARG A 19 0.31 4.54 0.29
CA ARG A 19 -0.88 4.44 -0.56
C ARG A 19 -0.57 3.99 -1.99
N THR A 20 0.70 3.91 -2.39
CA THR A 20 1.07 3.55 -3.76
C THR A 20 1.23 2.03 -3.90
N PRO A 21 0.38 1.35 -4.70
CA PRO A 21 0.57 -0.07 -4.96
C PRO A 21 1.83 -0.30 -5.78
N PHE A 22 2.50 -1.45 -5.58
CA PHE A 22 3.67 -1.79 -6.41
C PHE A 22 3.26 -1.95 -7.88
N GLU A 23 2.00 -2.32 -8.15
CA GLU A 23 1.41 -2.36 -9.48
C GLU A 23 1.42 -0.99 -10.18
N ALA A 24 1.23 0.11 -9.45
CA ALA A 24 1.31 1.44 -10.06
C ALA A 24 2.74 1.77 -10.49
N ILE A 25 3.73 1.37 -9.67
CA ILE A 25 5.15 1.53 -10.00
C ILE A 25 5.53 0.64 -11.20
N GLU A 26 5.01 -0.58 -11.27
CA GLU A 26 5.21 -1.50 -12.40
C GLU A 26 4.59 -0.93 -13.68
N ARG A 27 3.40 -0.35 -13.63
CA ARG A 27 2.76 0.26 -14.81
C ARG A 27 3.49 1.50 -15.32
N LEU A 28 4.00 2.34 -14.43
CA LEU A 28 4.65 3.60 -14.80
C LEU A 28 6.12 3.43 -15.20
N TYR A 29 6.84 2.50 -14.56
CA TYR A 29 8.29 2.35 -14.69
C TYR A 29 8.74 0.95 -15.11
N GLY A 30 7.81 -0.01 -15.28
CA GLY A 30 8.14 -1.39 -15.62
C GLY A 30 8.83 -2.18 -14.49
N LEU A 31 8.88 -1.63 -13.27
CA LEU A 31 9.58 -2.24 -12.13
C LEU A 31 8.64 -3.06 -11.25
N LYS A 32 8.95 -4.35 -11.13
CA LYS A 32 8.25 -5.25 -10.21
C LYS A 32 8.61 -4.95 -8.77
N GLU A 33 7.79 -5.43 -7.83
CA GLU A 33 8.06 -5.27 -6.38
C GLU A 33 9.51 -5.67 -6.02
N LYS A 34 10.00 -6.79 -6.54
CA LYS A 34 11.37 -7.27 -6.28
C LYS A 34 12.43 -6.27 -6.72
N ASP A 35 12.24 -5.60 -7.85
CA ASP A 35 13.20 -4.64 -8.39
C ASP A 35 13.18 -3.33 -7.59
N VAL A 36 12.00 -2.89 -7.17
CA VAL A 36 11.84 -1.75 -6.23
C VAL A 36 12.49 -2.05 -4.89
N ILE A 37 12.35 -3.26 -4.35
CA ILE A 37 13.02 -3.69 -3.11
C ILE A 37 14.54 -3.64 -3.28
N ARG A 38 15.09 -4.14 -4.40
CA ARG A 38 16.53 -4.06 -4.69
C ARG A 38 17.00 -2.61 -4.83
N LEU A 39 16.21 -1.75 -5.45
CA LEU A 39 16.50 -0.32 -5.56
C LEU A 39 16.54 0.33 -4.17
N MET A 40 15.48 0.17 -3.38
CA MET A 40 15.41 0.68 -2.00
C MET A 40 16.55 0.17 -1.13
N ARG A 41 16.98 -1.10 -1.31
CA ARG A 41 18.11 -1.68 -0.57
C ARG A 41 19.45 -1.03 -0.91
N ARG A 42 19.63 -0.58 -2.16
CA ARG A 42 20.84 0.11 -2.62
C ARG A 42 20.91 1.56 -2.14
N HIS A 43 19.76 2.23 -2.03
CA HIS A 43 19.71 3.66 -1.66
C HIS A 43 19.51 3.93 -0.16
N LEU A 44 18.90 3.02 0.59
CA LEU A 44 18.64 3.19 2.02
C LEU A 44 19.71 2.53 2.90
N LYS A 45 20.04 3.18 4.02
CA LYS A 45 20.81 2.56 5.11
C LYS A 45 20.04 1.35 5.66
N GLN A 46 20.77 0.32 6.12
CA GLN A 46 20.17 -0.95 6.57
C GLN A 46 19.05 -0.78 7.61
N LYS A 47 19.22 0.12 8.60
CA LYS A 47 18.20 0.39 9.64
C LYS A 47 16.91 0.96 9.03
N THR A 48 17.04 1.94 8.15
CA THR A 48 15.90 2.56 7.43
C THR A 48 15.21 1.55 6.52
N PHE A 49 15.97 0.72 5.81
CA PHE A 49 15.42 -0.34 4.96
C PHE A 49 14.63 -1.37 5.75
N LYS A 50 15.13 -1.81 6.93
CA LYS A 50 14.38 -2.75 7.80
C LYS A 50 13.04 -2.16 8.23
N ASN A 51 13.01 -0.89 8.64
CA ASN A 51 11.77 -0.20 9.03
C ASN A 51 10.79 -0.07 7.86
N TRP A 52 11.28 0.32 6.69
CA TRP A 52 10.45 0.37 5.47
C TRP A 52 9.90 -1.00 5.10
N ARG A 53 10.72 -2.06 5.16
CA ARG A 53 10.28 -3.41 4.83
C ARG A 53 9.26 -3.94 5.83
N ALA A 54 9.37 -3.62 7.11
CA ALA A 54 8.36 -3.96 8.10
C ALA A 54 7.00 -3.31 7.78
N ARG A 55 6.99 -2.04 7.35
CA ARG A 55 5.76 -1.32 6.94
C ARG A 55 5.14 -1.93 5.68
N VAL A 56 5.96 -2.17 4.66
CA VAL A 56 5.51 -2.66 3.35
C VAL A 56 5.09 -4.14 3.39
N SER A 57 5.81 -4.99 4.12
CA SER A 57 5.57 -6.44 4.16
C SER A 57 4.42 -6.84 5.09
N GLY A 58 4.01 -5.96 6.03
CA GLY A 58 2.98 -6.24 7.03
C GLY A 58 1.53 -6.17 6.49
N ARG A 59 1.30 -5.61 5.30
CA ARG A 59 -0.06 -5.47 4.74
C ARG A 59 -0.48 -6.69 3.91
N LYS A 60 -1.03 -7.71 4.58
CA LYS A 60 -1.78 -8.81 3.95
C LYS A 60 -3.06 -8.34 3.22
N THR A 61 -3.52 -7.11 3.46
CA THR A 61 -4.77 -6.53 2.93
C THR A 61 -4.57 -5.69 1.66
N LYS A 62 -3.40 -5.74 1.02
CA LYS A 62 -3.06 -4.94 -0.18
C LYS A 62 -3.60 -5.53 -1.48
N HIS A 63 -3.84 -6.84 -1.55
CA HIS A 63 -4.70 -7.36 -2.61
C HIS A 63 -6.09 -6.84 -2.32
N ALA A 64 -6.68 -6.11 -3.28
CA ALA A 64 -8.08 -5.72 -3.23
C ALA A 64 -8.85 -6.99 -2.86
N HIS A 65 -9.30 -7.09 -1.61
CA HIS A 65 -10.12 -8.21 -1.21
C HIS A 65 -11.38 -8.03 -2.05
N PRO A 66 -11.65 -8.87 -3.06
CA PRO A 66 -12.90 -8.77 -3.76
C PRO A 66 -13.94 -9.01 -2.68
N ARG A 67 -14.84 -8.05 -2.46
CA ARG A 67 -16.01 -8.32 -1.64
C ARG A 67 -16.68 -9.57 -2.24
N PRO A 68 -17.13 -10.55 -1.43
CA PRO A 68 -17.89 -11.66 -1.97
C PRO A 68 -19.07 -11.10 -2.76
N ALA A 69 -19.29 -11.65 -3.96
CA ALA A 69 -20.39 -11.22 -4.83
C ALA A 69 -21.71 -11.33 -4.04
N GLY A 70 -22.48 -10.23 -3.99
CA GLY A 70 -23.76 -10.17 -3.28
C GLY A 70 -23.76 -9.38 -1.96
N VAL A 71 -22.64 -8.78 -1.55
CA VAL A 71 -22.60 -7.89 -0.37
C VAL A 71 -22.62 -6.42 -0.79
N ASP A 72 -23.81 -5.82 -0.80
CA ASP A 72 -24.05 -4.38 -1.07
C ASP A 72 -24.26 -3.53 0.20
N ARG A 73 -24.14 -4.13 1.39
CA ARG A 73 -24.40 -3.40 2.64
C ARG A 73 -23.31 -2.38 2.93
N GLY A 74 -23.65 -1.09 2.78
CA GLY A 74 -22.81 0.05 3.18
C GLY A 74 -22.73 0.29 4.70
N TYR A 75 -23.56 -0.41 5.49
CA TYR A 75 -23.70 -0.20 6.93
C TYR A 75 -23.88 -1.51 7.73
N CYS A 76 -23.59 -1.45 9.03
CA CYS A 76 -23.77 -2.57 9.96
C CYS A 76 -25.27 -2.81 10.26
N PRO A 77 -25.77 -4.06 10.31
CA PRO A 77 -27.18 -4.35 10.60
C PRO A 77 -27.70 -3.75 11.92
N SER A 78 -26.83 -3.56 12.90
CA SER A 78 -27.16 -2.98 14.21
C SER A 78 -27.05 -1.46 14.27
N GLN A 79 -26.68 -0.79 13.17
CA GLN A 79 -26.35 0.63 13.19
C GLN A 79 -27.59 1.53 13.32
N TYR A 80 -28.75 1.09 12.83
CA TYR A 80 -29.99 1.85 13.00
C TYR A 80 -30.69 1.42 14.28
N LYS A 81 -31.03 2.40 15.12
CA LYS A 81 -31.98 2.18 16.21
C LYS A 81 -33.30 1.72 15.57
N PRO A 82 -33.90 0.58 15.96
CA PRO A 82 -35.28 0.34 15.61
C PRO A 82 -36.11 1.47 16.22
N ASN A 83 -36.70 2.33 15.39
CA ASN A 83 -37.69 3.30 15.84
C ASN A 83 -38.91 2.50 16.30
N GLY A 84 -38.98 2.19 17.59
CA GLY A 84 -40.00 1.30 18.11
C GLY A 84 -39.91 1.05 19.61
N ALA A 85 -39.68 2.09 20.41
CA ALA A 85 -40.06 2.08 21.82
C ALA A 85 -41.20 3.09 22.01
N SER A 86 -42.39 2.71 21.56
CA SER A 86 -43.64 3.43 21.84
C SER A 86 -44.80 2.44 21.86
N LYS A 87 -44.99 1.79 23.01
CA LYS A 87 -46.21 1.79 23.84
C LYS A 87 -46.04 0.82 24.99
#